data_AF-A0A453MED0-F1
#
_entry.id   AF-A0A453MED0-F1
#
_cell.length_a   1.000
_cell.length_b   1.000
_cell.length_c   1.000
_cell.angle_alpha   90.00
_cell.angle_beta   90.00
_cell.angle_gamma   90.00
#
_symmetry.space_group_name_H-M   'P 1'
#
loop_
_entity.id
_entity.type
_entity.pdbx_description
1 polymer ?
#
loop_
_entity_poly.entity_id
_entity_poly.type
_entity_poly.pdbx_seq_one_letter_code
_entity_poly.pdbx_strand_id
1 'polypeptide(L)'
;MNMFRIVTTYMCSYIRATSQQDISRARLWFFEGQKKILLYSERSHFFHRYKIRGGHHLVVYSLPGRKDFYPELVNMLGESGNPRCNVLFSRLDLLKLERIVGTSSARRLISSDKDMFVFC
;
A
#
# COMPACT_ATOMS: atom_id res chain seq x y z
N MET A 1 -2.37 25.57 -7.20
CA MET A 1 -2.65 24.58 -6.14
C MET A 1 -1.67 23.43 -6.29
N ASN A 2 -0.77 23.34 -5.32
CA ASN A 2 0.51 22.65 -5.46
C ASN A 2 0.37 21.14 -5.40
N MET A 3 0.80 20.52 -6.50
CA MET A 3 1.46 19.21 -6.54
C MET A 3 0.67 18.02 -5.96
N PHE A 4 -0.45 17.67 -6.60
CA PHE A 4 -0.76 16.25 -6.78
C PHE A 4 0.33 15.62 -7.67
N ARG A 5 1.51 15.31 -7.12
CA ARG A 5 2.31 14.21 -7.66
C ARG A 5 1.68 12.91 -7.19
N ILE A 6 0.51 12.67 -7.76
CA ILE A 6 0.03 11.34 -8.05
C ILE A 6 1.18 10.66 -8.80
N VAL A 7 1.90 9.77 -8.12
CA VAL A 7 2.61 8.70 -8.83
C VAL A 7 1.55 7.63 -9.11
N THR A 8 0.63 7.97 -10.02
CA THR A 8 0.04 6.95 -10.88
C THR A 8 1.21 6.45 -11.69
N THR A 9 1.57 5.20 -11.50
CA THR A 9 2.45 4.55 -12.44
C THR A 9 1.87 3.17 -12.63
N TYR A 10 1.14 3.02 -13.75
CA TYR A 10 1.05 1.74 -14.42
C TYR A 10 2.44 1.14 -14.39
N MET A 11 2.56 -0.09 -13.91
CA MET A 11 3.81 -0.81 -14.07
C MET A 11 4.12 -0.83 -15.57
N CYS A 12 5.07 -0.01 -16.01
CA CYS A 12 5.81 -0.25 -17.24
C CYS A 12 6.80 -1.37 -16.95
N SER A 13 6.23 -2.57 -16.75
CA SER A 13 6.68 -3.83 -17.32
C SER A 13 5.61 -4.86 -16.98
N TYR A 14 4.68 -5.03 -17.92
CA TYR A 14 3.98 -6.31 -18.16
C TYR A 14 3.00 -6.79 -17.07
N ILE A 15 1.75 -6.34 -17.19
CA ILE A 15 0.57 -7.07 -16.73
C ILE A 15 0.47 -8.35 -17.58
N ARG A 16 1.28 -9.37 -17.26
CA ARG A 16 1.08 -10.79 -17.63
C ARG A 16 2.28 -11.60 -17.15
N ALA A 17 2.04 -12.59 -16.27
CA ALA A 17 2.95 -13.71 -16.02
C ALA A 17 4.45 -13.37 -16.04
N THR A 18 4.89 -12.45 -15.17
CA THR A 18 6.33 -12.36 -14.85
C THR A 18 6.74 -13.70 -14.27
N SER A 19 7.78 -14.33 -14.83
CA SER A 19 8.30 -15.57 -14.30
C SER A 19 8.72 -15.37 -12.84
N GLN A 20 8.80 -16.46 -12.04
CA GLN A 20 9.27 -16.34 -10.66
C GLN A 20 10.68 -15.72 -10.55
N GLN A 21 11.46 -15.83 -11.62
CA GLN A 21 12.78 -15.22 -11.76
C GLN A 21 12.68 -13.70 -11.83
N ASP A 22 11.73 -13.17 -12.61
CA ASP A 22 11.48 -11.73 -12.74
C ASP A 22 11.01 -11.11 -11.42
N ILE A 23 10.10 -11.80 -10.71
CA ILE A 23 9.61 -11.36 -9.39
C ILE A 23 10.76 -11.30 -8.39
N SER A 24 11.60 -12.34 -8.35
CA SER A 24 12.76 -12.41 -7.46
C SER A 24 13.77 -11.30 -7.78
N ARG A 25 14.05 -11.07 -9.06
CA ARG A 25 14.95 -10.01 -9.53
C ARG A 25 14.43 -8.61 -9.22
N ALA A 26 13.14 -8.34 -9.43
CA ALA A 26 12.54 -7.05 -9.09
C ALA A 26 12.62 -6.75 -7.59
N ARG A 27 12.41 -7.77 -6.74
CA ARG A 27 12.57 -7.65 -5.28
C ARG A 27 14.02 -7.36 -4.91
N LEU A 28 14.98 -8.04 -5.54
CA LEU A 28 16.40 -7.80 -5.32
C LEU A 28 16.79 -6.37 -5.69
N TRP A 29 16.40 -5.90 -6.88
CA TRP A 29 16.67 -4.52 -7.32
C TRP A 29 16.06 -3.45 -6.42
N PHE A 30 14.88 -3.72 -5.85
CA PHE A 30 14.29 -2.83 -4.86
C PHE A 30 15.09 -2.81 -3.55
N PHE A 31 15.46 -3.99 -3.06
CA PHE A 31 16.25 -4.12 -1.83
C PHE A 31 17.64 -3.49 -1.93
N GLU A 32 18.32 -3.66 -3.08
CA GLU A 32 19.60 -3.03 -3.38
C GLU A 32 19.50 -1.51 -3.67
N GLY A 33 18.29 -0.97 -3.77
CA GLY A 33 18.06 0.44 -4.07
C GLY A 33 18.24 0.83 -5.55
N GLN A 34 18.46 -0.15 -6.45
CA GLN A 34 18.49 0.10 -7.89
C GLN A 34 17.15 0.62 -8.43
N LYS A 35 16.04 0.18 -7.82
CA LYS A 35 14.69 0.70 -8.08
C LYS A 35 14.15 1.32 -6.81
N LYS A 36 13.78 2.61 -6.87
CA LYS A 36 13.25 3.36 -5.73
C LYS A 36 11.79 3.03 -5.39
N ILE A 37 11.05 2.48 -6.36
CA ILE A 37 9.62 2.22 -6.25
C ILE A 37 9.37 0.78 -6.69
N LEU A 38 8.66 0.03 -5.84
CA LEU A 38 8.15 -1.31 -6.14
C LEU A 38 6.63 -1.27 -6.11
N LEU A 39 6.01 -1.78 -7.18
CA LEU A 39 4.56 -1.91 -7.25
C LEU A 39 4.16 -3.29 -6.76
N TYR A 40 3.26 -3.32 -5.78
CA TYR A 40 2.82 -4.53 -5.12
C TYR A 40 1.31 -4.62 -5.18
N SER A 41 0.80 -5.72 -5.71
CA SER A 41 -0.64 -5.93 -5.87
C SER A 41 -1.22 -6.78 -4.75
N GLU A 42 -2.50 -6.58 -4.44
CA GLU A 42 -3.23 -7.44 -3.51
C GLU A 42 -3.22 -8.90 -3.97
N ARG A 43 -3.35 -9.16 -5.28
CA ARG A 43 -3.30 -10.53 -5.83
C ARG A 43 -1.96 -11.20 -5.55
N SER A 44 -0.84 -10.52 -5.77
CA SER A 44 0.48 -11.08 -5.43
C SER A 44 0.63 -11.35 -3.93
N HIS A 45 0.04 -10.51 -3.08
CA HIS A 45 0.03 -10.73 -1.64
C HIS A 45 -0.81 -11.95 -1.26
N PHE A 46 -2.00 -12.09 -1.85
CA PHE A 46 -2.92 -13.21 -1.59
C PHE A 46 -2.28 -14.58 -1.89
N PHE A 47 -1.61 -14.72 -3.04
CA PHE A 47 -1.04 -16.01 -3.46
C PHE A 47 0.30 -16.34 -2.82
N HIS A 48 1.17 -15.34 -2.59
CA HIS A 48 2.56 -15.61 -2.22
C HIS A 48 3.02 -14.99 -0.91
N ARG A 49 2.33 -13.98 -0.37
CA ARG A 49 2.72 -13.27 0.86
C ARG A 49 4.21 -12.91 0.92
N TYR A 50 4.77 -12.45 -0.21
CA TYR A 50 6.19 -12.11 -0.25
C TYR A 50 6.52 -11.00 0.75
N LYS A 51 7.50 -11.27 1.62
CA LYS A 51 8.09 -10.25 2.48
C LYS A 51 8.95 -9.31 1.63
N ILE A 52 8.55 -8.04 1.56
CA ILE A 52 9.27 -6.98 0.86
C ILE A 52 10.15 -6.25 1.88
N ARG A 53 11.46 -6.22 1.64
CA ARG A 53 12.45 -5.58 2.51
C ARG A 53 12.95 -4.29 1.86
N GLY A 54 13.45 -3.36 2.66
CA GLY A 54 13.98 -2.06 2.19
C GLY A 54 12.91 -0.99 1.92
N GLY A 55 11.64 -1.29 2.22
CA GLY A 55 10.56 -0.32 2.12
C GLY A 55 10.48 0.56 3.37
N HIS A 56 10.54 1.88 3.17
CA HIS A 56 10.35 2.88 4.24
C HIS A 56 8.99 3.59 4.17
N HIS A 57 8.39 3.63 2.97
CA HIS A 57 7.13 4.32 2.72
C HIS A 57 6.18 3.41 1.94
N LEU A 58 5.03 3.12 2.54
CA LEU A 58 3.92 2.41 1.90
C LEU A 58 2.85 3.42 1.50
N VAL A 59 2.41 3.31 0.25
CA VAL A 59 1.26 4.05 -0.25
C VAL A 59 0.21 3.04 -0.69
N VAL A 60 -0.88 2.97 0.05
CA VAL A 60 -2.03 2.11 -0.24
C VAL A 60 -3.01 2.91 -1.11
N TYR A 61 -3.01 2.63 -2.41
CA TYR A 61 -3.88 3.34 -3.37
C TYR A 61 -5.38 3.05 -3.15
N SER A 62 -5.70 1.83 -2.73
CA SER A 62 -7.06 1.41 -2.41
C SER A 62 -7.03 0.50 -1.22
N LEU A 63 -8.00 0.63 -0.33
CA LEU A 63 -8.11 -0.23 0.85
C LEU A 63 -8.21 -1.71 0.44
N PRO A 64 -7.47 -2.61 1.10
CA PRO A 64 -7.51 -4.04 0.80
C PRO A 64 -8.93 -4.59 1.02
N GLY A 65 -9.33 -5.55 0.19
CA GLY A 65 -10.65 -6.18 0.33
C GLY A 65 -10.75 -7.01 1.61
N ARG A 66 -9.63 -7.58 2.06
CA ARG A 66 -9.55 -8.42 3.26
C ARG A 66 -8.90 -7.67 4.42
N LYS A 67 -9.54 -7.71 5.60
CA LYS A 67 -9.10 -6.99 6.80
C LYS A 67 -7.68 -7.35 7.25
N ASP A 68 -7.28 -8.60 7.04
CA ASP A 68 -5.98 -9.12 7.51
C ASP A 68 -4.80 -8.54 6.70
N PHE A 69 -5.04 -8.08 5.47
CA PHE A 69 -3.97 -7.61 4.60
C PHE A 69 -3.42 -6.25 5.02
N TYR A 70 -4.26 -5.37 5.55
CA TYR A 70 -3.79 -4.06 6.00
C TYR A 70 -2.69 -4.18 7.09
N PRO A 71 -2.90 -4.89 8.21
CA PRO A 71 -1.86 -5.06 9.21
C PRO A 71 -0.66 -5.86 8.69
N GLU A 72 -0.86 -6.87 7.82
CA GLU A 72 0.26 -7.59 7.19
C GLU A 72 1.16 -6.64 6.37
N LEU A 73 0.57 -5.75 5.56
CA LEU A 73 1.29 -4.76 4.76
C LEU A 73 2.02 -3.72 5.62
N VAL A 74 1.37 -3.21 6.67
CA VAL A 74 1.96 -2.23 7.59
C VAL A 74 3.11 -2.86 8.39
N ASN A 75 2.94 -4.10 8.86
CA ASN A 75 3.97 -4.81 9.61
C ASN A 75 5.23 -5.07 8.78
N MET A 76 5.11 -5.22 7.45
CA MET A 76 6.28 -5.33 6.58
C MET A 76 7.16 -4.06 6.57
N LEU A 77 6.60 -2.88 6.87
CA LEU A 77 7.39 -1.65 7.00
C LEU A 77 8.09 -1.52 8.36
N GLY A 78 7.62 -2.24 9.38
CA GLY A 78 8.11 -2.13 10.76
C GLY A 78 9.58 -2.49 10.96
N GLU A 79 10.23 -3.09 9.95
CA GLU A 79 11.68 -3.29 9.94
C GLU A 79 12.47 -1.98 9.74
N SER A 80 11.81 -0.90 9.32
CA SER A 80 12.44 0.40 9.13
C SER A 80 12.32 1.27 10.39
N GLY A 81 13.35 2.07 10.70
CA GLY A 81 13.35 2.93 11.89
C GLY A 81 12.37 4.11 11.86
N ASN A 82 11.74 4.39 10.71
CA ASN A 82 10.73 5.44 10.57
C ASN A 82 9.74 5.08 9.44
N PRO A 83 8.84 4.10 9.68
CA PRO A 83 7.91 3.62 8.66
C PRO A 83 6.81 4.66 8.43
N ARG A 84 6.53 4.98 7.17
CA ARG A 84 5.39 5.84 6.78
C ARG A 84 4.37 5.02 6.02
N CYS A 85 3.09 5.13 6.38
CA CYS A 85 1.99 4.51 5.66
C CYS A 85 0.94 5.57 5.32
N ASN A 86 0.71 5.79 4.03
CA ASN A 86 -0.35 6.67 3.55
C ASN A 86 -1.40 5.83 2.83
N VAL A 87 -2.68 6.11 3.10
CA VAL A 87 -3.80 5.35 2.56
C VAL A 87 -4.75 6.30 1.86
N LEU A 88 -5.04 6.02 0.60
CA LEU A 88 -6.03 6.75 -0.17
C LEU A 88 -7.38 6.03 -0.03
N PHE A 89 -8.42 6.79 0.25
CA PHE A 89 -9.78 6.29 0.35
C PHE A 89 -10.77 7.33 -0.16
N SER A 90 -11.95 6.86 -0.57
CA SER A 90 -13.07 7.69 -0.97
C SER A 90 -14.28 7.45 -0.06
N ARG A 91 -15.32 8.30 -0.17
CA ARG A 91 -16.59 8.09 0.54
C ARG A 91 -17.27 6.76 0.17
N LEU A 92 -16.97 6.21 -1.01
CA LEU A 92 -17.49 4.94 -1.49
C LEU A 92 -16.84 3.73 -0.80
N ASP A 93 -15.70 3.91 -0.13
CA ASP A 93 -14.97 2.84 0.54
C ASP A 93 -15.37 2.68 2.01
N LEU A 94 -16.51 3.23 2.45
CA LEU A 94 -16.99 3.14 3.84
C LEU A 94 -16.93 1.72 4.39
N LEU A 95 -17.51 0.76 3.68
CA LEU A 95 -17.54 -0.64 4.12
C LEU A 95 -16.14 -1.29 4.20
N LYS A 96 -15.15 -0.78 3.47
CA LYS A 96 -13.76 -1.25 3.57
C LYS A 96 -13.04 -0.58 4.74
N LEU A 97 -13.27 0.72 4.95
CA LEU A 97 -12.76 1.46 6.10
C LEU A 97 -13.25 0.86 7.41
N GLU A 98 -14.56 0.59 7.53
CA GLU A 98 -15.15 0.01 8.75
C GLU A 98 -14.50 -1.32 9.13
N ARG A 99 -14.09 -2.13 8.15
CA ARG A 99 -13.41 -3.40 8.38
C ARG A 99 -11.98 -3.24 8.91
N ILE A 100 -11.32 -2.12 8.64
CA ILE A 100 -9.92 -1.87 8.97
C ILE A 100 -9.80 -1.03 10.24
N VAL A 101 -10.51 0.11 10.31
CA VAL A 101 -10.41 1.06 11.43
C VAL A 101 -11.59 1.00 12.41
N GLY A 102 -12.61 0.19 12.11
CA GLY A 102 -13.86 0.13 12.88
C GLY A 102 -14.89 1.19 12.48
N THR A 103 -16.15 0.98 12.87
CA THR A 103 -17.31 1.80 12.46
C THR A 103 -17.22 3.26 12.91
N SER A 104 -16.83 3.52 14.16
CA SER A 104 -16.75 4.87 14.72
C SER A 104 -15.70 5.72 14.01
N SER A 105 -14.50 5.19 13.86
CA SER A 105 -13.38 5.84 13.17
C SER A 105 -13.68 6.04 11.68
N ALA A 106 -14.24 5.03 11.00
CA ALA A 106 -14.57 5.13 9.57
C ALA A 106 -15.60 6.23 9.29
N ARG A 107 -16.64 6.34 10.12
CA ARG A 107 -17.62 7.42 9.98
C ARG A 107 -16.99 8.79 10.17
N ARG A 108 -16.11 8.95 11.17
CA ARG A 108 -15.37 10.20 11.40
C ARG A 108 -14.48 10.58 10.22
N LEU A 109 -13.83 9.61 9.58
CA LEU A 109 -12.98 9.82 8.41
C LEU A 109 -13.80 10.31 7.20
N ILE A 110 -15.01 9.77 7.00
CA ILE A 110 -15.85 10.12 5.85
C ILE A 110 -16.64 11.41 6.06
N SER A 111 -17.06 11.68 7.30
CA SER A 111 -17.86 12.87 7.64
C SER A 111 -17.02 14.13 7.80
N SER A 112 -15.70 14.00 7.94
CA SER A 112 -14.80 15.13 8.10
C SER A 112 -14.50 15.78 6.75
N ASP A 113 -14.44 17.10 6.74
CA ASP A 113 -14.13 17.93 5.57
C ASP A 113 -12.62 18.12 5.35
N LYS A 114 -11.81 17.35 6.08
CA LYS A 114 -10.35 17.36 6.01
C LYS A 114 -9.85 16.31 5.03
N ASP A 115 -8.91 16.71 4.17
CA ASP A 115 -8.32 15.82 3.17
C ASP A 115 -7.25 14.85 3.72
N MET A 116 -6.69 15.15 4.90
CA MET A 116 -5.61 14.37 5.50
C MET A 116 -5.90 14.04 6.97
N PHE A 117 -5.69 12.77 7.32
CA PHE A 117 -5.79 12.26 8.67
C PHE A 117 -4.47 11.61 9.07
N VAL A 118 -3.96 11.98 10.24
CA VAL A 118 -2.77 11.38 10.83
C VAL A 118 -3.20 10.65 12.09
N PHE A 119 -2.83 9.38 12.17
CA PHE A 119 -2.97 8.56 13.37
C PHE A 119 -1.58 8.40 13.97
N CYS A 120 -1.41 8.87 15.21
CA CYS A 120 -0.20 8.68 16.02
C CYS A 120 -0.38 7.49 16.95
#